data_AF-A0A437SHM7-F1
#
_entry.id   AF-A0A437SHM7-F1
#
_cell.length_a   1.000
_cell.length_b   1.000
_cell.length_c   1.000
_cell.angle_alpha   90.00
_cell.angle_beta   90.00
_cell.angle_gamma   90.00
#
_symmetry.space_group_name_H-M   'P 1'
#
loop_
_entity.id
_entity.type
_entity.pdbx_description
1 polymer ?
#
loop_
_entity_poly.entity_id
_entity_poly.type
_entity_poly.pdbx_seq_one_letter_code
_entity_poly.pdbx_strand_id
1 'polypeptide(L)'
;MYCTYQFSLKYFAGDIKYKRFIQAANHEDLPGLYPRLGRKKEISYPDVFLINATKDIIMFMYDDRGSEVISKNKETIRNLYEKYKEWIPDYKRESIDKLFK
;
A
#
# COMPACT_ATOMS: atom_id res chain seq x y z
N MET A 1 20.71 -7.93 20.48
CA MET A 1 19.42 -8.54 20.86
C MET A 1 18.32 -7.67 20.29
N TYR A 2 17.65 -8.10 19.22
CA TYR A 2 16.54 -7.34 18.64
C TYR A 2 15.26 -7.71 19.40
N CYS A 3 14.57 -6.71 19.95
CA CYS A 3 13.29 -6.90 20.62
C CYS A 3 12.19 -6.41 19.66
N THR A 4 11.30 -7.30 19.25
CA THR A 4 10.13 -6.96 18.43
C THR A 4 8.95 -6.69 19.36
N TYR A 5 8.39 -5.48 19.28
CA TYR A 5 7.16 -5.13 19.96
C TYR A 5 6.00 -5.18 18.97
N GLN A 6 4.94 -5.90 19.31
CA GLN A 6 3.73 -5.99 18.50
C GLN A 6 2.55 -5.42 19.28
N PHE A 7 1.78 -4.54 18.64
CA PHE A 7 0.56 -3.98 19.18
C PHE A 7 -0.58 -4.20 18.20
N SER A 8 -1.79 -4.38 18.71
CA SER A 8 -3.00 -4.44 17.91
C SER A 8 -4.07 -3.55 18.52
N LEU A 9 -4.84 -2.88 17.66
CA LEU A 9 -5.94 -2.02 18.06
C LEU A 9 -7.20 -2.51 17.36
N LYS A 10 -8.27 -2.70 18.13
CA LYS A 10 -9.60 -2.91 17.57
C LYS A 10 -10.15 -1.56 17.11
N TYR A 11 -10.53 -1.48 15.85
CA TYR A 11 -10.96 -0.23 15.23
C TYR A 11 -11.99 -0.51 14.13
N PHE A 12 -12.92 0.42 13.89
CA PHE A 12 -13.86 0.29 12.77
C PHE A 12 -13.23 0.82 11.49
N ALA A 13 -13.46 0.12 10.38
CA ALA A 13 -12.93 0.53 9.07
C ALA A 13 -13.36 1.96 8.68
N GLY A 14 -14.58 2.37 9.06
CA GLY A 14 -15.12 3.70 8.77
C GLY A 14 -14.42 4.83 9.52
N ASP A 15 -13.74 4.54 10.62
CA ASP A 15 -13.04 5.55 11.40
C ASP A 15 -11.65 5.86 10.82
N ILE A 16 -11.13 4.99 9.94
CA ILE A 16 -9.81 5.15 9.32
C ILE A 16 -9.83 6.40 8.46
N LYS A 17 -9.02 7.40 8.84
CA LYS A 17 -8.80 8.62 8.05
C LYS A 17 -7.89 8.34 6.85
N TYR A 18 -8.34 7.46 5.96
CA TYR A 18 -7.56 6.89 4.86
C TYR A 18 -6.91 7.96 3.98
N LYS A 19 -7.57 9.09 3.73
CA LYS A 19 -6.98 10.20 2.97
C LYS A 19 -5.71 10.76 3.62
N ARG A 20 -5.77 11.06 4.92
CA ARG A 20 -4.61 11.55 5.69
C ARG A 20 -3.52 10.48 5.80
N PHE A 21 -3.92 9.22 5.89
CA PHE A 21 -3.00 8.09 5.96
C PHE A 21 -2.24 7.88 4.65
N ILE A 22 -2.94 7.85 3.51
CA ILE A 22 -2.34 7.77 2.18
C ILE A 22 -1.44 8.99 1.93
N GLN A 23 -1.89 10.18 2.30
CA GLN A 23 -1.07 11.37 2.22
C GLN A 23 0.22 11.24 3.05
N ALA A 24 0.15 10.66 4.24
CA ALA A 24 1.34 10.41 5.05
C ALA A 24 2.30 9.44 4.37
N ALA A 25 1.80 8.30 3.86
CA ALA A 25 2.59 7.32 3.11
C ALA A 25 3.34 7.97 1.93
N ASN A 26 2.63 8.71 1.08
CA ASN A 26 3.22 9.38 -0.09
C ASN A 26 4.23 10.50 0.26
N HIS A 27 4.32 10.95 1.51
CA HIS A 27 5.32 11.93 1.92
C HIS A 27 6.61 11.28 2.44
N GLU A 28 6.76 9.96 2.33
CA GLU A 28 7.97 9.23 2.73
C GLU A 28 9.23 9.85 2.12
N ASP A 29 9.29 9.99 0.80
CA ASP A 29 10.49 10.46 0.07
C ASP A 29 10.55 11.99 -0.13
N LEU A 30 9.55 12.72 0.37
CA LEU A 30 9.41 14.16 0.16
C LEU A 30 9.74 14.95 1.44
N PRO A 31 11.00 15.41 1.61
CA PRO A 31 11.42 16.12 2.81
C PRO A 31 10.63 17.42 2.98
N GLY A 32 10.17 17.68 4.21
CA GLY A 32 9.44 18.91 4.56
C GLY A 32 7.93 18.82 4.37
N LEU A 33 7.39 17.76 3.76
CA LEU A 33 5.95 17.54 3.68
C LEU A 33 5.40 16.84 4.94
N TYR A 34 4.17 17.18 5.33
CA TYR A 34 3.44 16.59 6.46
C TYR A 34 1.97 16.40 6.09
N PRO A 35 1.27 15.39 6.65
CA PRO A 35 1.71 14.41 7.66
C PRO A 35 2.74 13.39 7.12
N ARG A 36 3.43 12.66 8.01
CA ARG A 36 4.34 11.54 7.70
C ARG A 36 4.21 10.46 8.78
N LEU A 37 4.42 9.19 8.43
CA LEU A 37 4.36 8.09 9.41
C LEU A 37 5.63 8.02 10.26
N GLY A 38 6.80 8.19 9.61
CA GLY A 38 8.09 8.21 10.27
C GLY A 38 8.33 9.45 11.14
N ARG A 39 8.90 9.26 12.34
CA ARG A 39 9.35 10.36 13.21
C ARG A 39 10.76 10.84 12.82
N LYS A 40 11.10 12.09 13.15
CA LYS A 40 12.45 12.69 12.99
C LYS A 40 13.62 11.88 13.60
N LYS A 41 13.33 10.85 14.42
CA LYS A 41 14.30 10.01 15.14
C LYS A 41 14.15 8.51 14.84
N GLU A 42 13.28 8.10 13.92
CA GLU A 42 13.16 6.71 13.51
C GLU A 42 14.20 6.37 12.44
N ILE A 43 14.74 5.15 12.52
CA ILE A 43 15.85 4.67 11.68
C ILE A 43 15.35 4.36 10.25
N SER A 44 14.07 4.03 10.09
CA SER A 44 13.45 3.72 8.80
C SER A 44 11.97 4.10 8.79
N TYR A 45 11.43 4.36 7.61
CA TYR A 45 10.00 4.47 7.41
C TYR A 45 9.33 3.09 7.59
N PRO A 46 8.09 3.01 8.10
CA PRO A 46 7.42 1.73 8.26
C PRO A 46 6.85 1.21 6.94
N ASP A 47 6.93 -0.10 6.72
CA ASP A 47 6.16 -0.76 5.67
C ASP A 47 4.66 -0.77 6.02
N VAL A 48 3.82 -0.34 5.08
CA VAL A 48 2.38 -0.18 5.30
C VAL A 48 1.57 -1.15 4.45
N PHE A 49 0.83 -2.03 5.13
CA PHE A 49 -0.08 -2.98 4.49
C PHE A 49 -1.52 -2.70 4.89
N LEU A 50 -2.40 -2.54 3.90
CA LEU A 50 -3.85 -2.59 4.08
C LEU A 50 -4.36 -3.97 3.68
N ILE A 51 -4.86 -4.73 4.65
CA ILE A 51 -5.28 -6.12 4.46
C ILE A 51 -6.81 -6.19 4.50
N ASN A 52 -7.43 -6.56 3.38
CA ASN A 52 -8.85 -6.87 3.32
C ASN A 52 -9.05 -8.39 3.23
N ALA A 53 -9.15 -9.03 4.40
CA ALA A 53 -9.33 -10.48 4.49
C ALA A 53 -10.62 -10.99 3.81
N THR A 54 -11.71 -10.20 3.83
CA THR A 54 -12.98 -10.62 3.20
C THR A 54 -12.93 -10.63 1.67
N LYS A 55 -12.03 -9.83 1.09
CA LYS A 55 -11.84 -9.74 -0.37
C LYS A 55 -10.59 -10.45 -0.85
N ASP A 56 -9.80 -11.06 0.03
CA ASP A 56 -8.48 -11.65 -0.29
C ASP A 56 -7.55 -10.68 -1.04
N ILE A 57 -7.51 -9.41 -0.60
CA ILE A 57 -6.67 -8.36 -1.19
C ILE A 57 -5.78 -7.75 -0.12
N ILE A 58 -4.51 -7.62 -0.44
CA ILE A 58 -3.52 -6.84 0.31
C ILE A 58 -3.07 -5.69 -0.58
N MET A 59 -3.03 -4.48 -0.03
CA MET A 59 -2.43 -3.33 -0.67
C MET A 59 -1.18 -2.93 0.11
N PHE A 60 -0.03 -2.97 -0.54
CA PHE A 60 1.22 -2.48 0.03
C PHE A 60 1.44 -1.05 -0.47
N MET A 61 1.37 -0.10 0.46
CA MET A 61 1.70 1.30 0.19
C MET A 61 3.11 1.56 0.69
N TYR A 62 3.97 1.97 -0.23
CA TYR A 62 5.34 2.34 0.10
C TYR A 62 5.42 3.88 0.06
N ASP A 63 5.80 4.48 -1.06
CA ASP A 63 6.06 5.92 -1.16
C ASP A 63 5.22 6.62 -2.26
N ASP A 64 5.68 7.78 -2.72
CA ASP A 64 5.04 8.60 -3.76
C ASP A 64 5.00 7.94 -5.14
N ARG A 65 5.75 6.85 -5.36
CA ARG A 65 5.77 6.10 -6.61
C ARG A 65 4.56 5.16 -6.77
N GLY A 66 3.82 4.89 -5.70
CA GLY A 66 2.54 4.19 -5.77
C GLY A 66 2.35 3.04 -4.77
N SER A 67 1.66 1.99 -5.22
CA SER A 67 1.28 0.86 -4.36
C SER A 67 1.24 -0.44 -5.14
N GLU A 68 1.47 -1.56 -4.45
CA GLU A 68 1.25 -2.89 -5.00
C GLU A 68 -0.09 -3.46 -4.53
N VAL A 69 -0.78 -4.17 -5.43
CA VAL A 69 -2.02 -4.90 -5.12
C VAL A 69 -1.73 -6.39 -5.24
N ILE A 70 -1.90 -7.10 -4.14
CA ILE A 70 -1.53 -8.50 -3.99
C ILE A 70 -2.77 -9.31 -3.66
N SER A 71 -2.93 -10.43 -4.35
CA SER A 71 -3.99 -11.43 -4.13
C SER A 71 -3.42 -12.80 -4.47
N LYS A 72 -3.94 -13.86 -3.82
CA LYS A 72 -3.58 -15.24 -4.17
C LYS A 72 -4.16 -15.66 -5.51
N ASN A 73 -5.32 -15.10 -5.87
CA ASN A 73 -6.00 -15.37 -7.13
C ASN A 73 -6.04 -14.10 -7.99
N LYS A 74 -5.54 -14.19 -9.23
CA LYS A 74 -5.56 -13.07 -10.17
C LYS A 74 -6.98 -12.60 -10.50
N GLU A 75 -7.96 -13.51 -10.49
CA GLU A 75 -9.36 -13.19 -10.79
C GLU A 75 -9.97 -12.25 -9.74
N THR A 76 -9.55 -12.37 -8.47
CA THR A 76 -9.97 -11.46 -7.38
C THR A 76 -9.65 -10.00 -7.68
N ILE A 77 -8.56 -9.74 -8.41
CA ILE A 77 -8.07 -8.39 -8.73
C ILE A 77 -8.22 -8.05 -10.22
N ARG A 78 -8.87 -8.89 -11.02
CA ARG A 78 -9.11 -8.63 -12.47
C ARG A 78 -9.82 -7.30 -12.69
N ASN A 79 -10.87 -7.03 -11.92
CA ASN A 79 -11.61 -5.77 -12.02
C ASN A 79 -10.73 -4.55 -11.72
N LEU A 80 -9.74 -4.68 -10.84
CA LEU A 80 -8.78 -3.61 -10.55
C LEU A 80 -7.81 -3.44 -11.70
N TYR A 81 -7.28 -4.53 -12.25
CA TYR A 81 -6.43 -4.49 -13.44
C TYR A 81 -7.15 -3.81 -14.61
N GLU A 82 -8.36 -4.26 -14.97
CA GLU A 82 -9.11 -3.70 -16.10
C GLU A 82 -9.38 -2.20 -15.94
N LYS A 83 -9.65 -1.76 -14.69
CA LYS A 83 -9.94 -0.37 -14.37
C LYS A 83 -8.69 0.52 -14.32
N TYR A 84 -7.56 0.00 -13.85
CA TYR A 84 -6.36 0.79 -13.54
C TYR A 84 -5.12 0.41 -14.35
N LYS A 85 -5.25 -0.42 -15.39
CA LYS A 85 -4.13 -0.87 -16.25
C LYS A 85 -3.28 0.27 -16.82
N GLU A 86 -3.89 1.43 -17.07
CA GLU A 86 -3.18 2.61 -17.58
C GLU A 86 -2.19 3.20 -16.56
N TRP A 87 -2.37 2.90 -15.27
CA TRP A 87 -1.48 3.34 -14.19
C TRP A 87 -0.28 2.39 -14.01
N ILE A 88 -0.27 1.26 -14.70
CA ILE A 88 0.85 0.32 -14.65
C ILE A 88 2.05 0.94 -15.38
N PRO A 89 3.23 1.02 -14.74
CA PRO A 89 4.44 1.52 -15.39
C PRO A 89 4.81 0.70 -16.61
N ASP A 90 5.28 1.35 -17.67
CA ASP A 90 5.56 0.71 -18.97
C ASP A 90 6.47 -0.53 -18.84
N TYR A 91 7.47 -0.47 -17.96
CA TYR A 91 8.42 -1.56 -17.72
C TYR A 91 7.80 -2.81 -17.05
N LYS A 92 6.65 -2.69 -16.37
CA LYS A 92 5.89 -3.84 -15.82
C LYS A 92 4.67 -4.19 -16.67
N ARG A 93 4.28 -3.36 -17.63
CA ARG A 93 3.00 -3.50 -18.35
C ARG A 93 2.92 -4.82 -19.10
N GLU A 94 3.92 -5.16 -19.90
CA GLU A 94 3.90 -6.39 -20.70
C GLU A 94 3.76 -7.66 -19.85
N SER A 95 4.47 -7.73 -18.71
CA SER A 95 4.43 -8.89 -17.83
C SER A 95 3.08 -9.02 -17.11
N ILE A 96 2.51 -7.89 -16.67
CA ILE A 96 1.18 -7.87 -16.03
C ILE A 96 0.08 -8.17 -17.07
N ASP A 97 0.14 -7.60 -18.26
CA ASP A 97 -0.84 -7.88 -19.31
C ASP A 97 -0.85 -9.37 -19.67
N LYS A 98 0.32 -10.02 -19.76
CA LYS A 98 0.43 -11.47 -19.97
C LYS A 98 -0.20 -12.29 -18.83
N LEU A 99 -0.16 -11.79 -17.60
CA LEU A 99 -0.79 -12.46 -16.45
C LEU A 99 -2.32 -12.44 -16.55
N PHE A 100 -2.90 -11.36 -17.09
CA PHE A 100 -4.35 -11.16 -17.16
C PHE A 100 -5.00 -11.53 -18.50
N LYS A 101 -4.20 -11.82 -19.53
CA LYS A 101 -4.62 -12.61 -20.69
C LYS A 101 -5.12 -14.00 -20.27
#